data_AF-A0A9D6HML1-F1
#
_entry.id   AF-A0A9D6HML1-F1
#
_cell.length_a   1.000
_cell.length_b   1.000
_cell.length_c   1.000
_cell.angle_alpha   90.00
_cell.angle_beta   90.00
_cell.angle_gamma   90.00
#
_symmetry.space_group_name_H-M   'P 1'
#
loop_
_entity.id
_entity.type
_entity.pdbx_description
1 polymer ?
#
loop_
_entity_poly.entity_id
_entity_poly.type
_entity_poly.pdbx_seq_one_letter_code
_entity_poly.pdbx_strand_id
1 'polypeptide(L)' 'MTAHLVVWFLFSYVVHWFAPELNNIRFAGWPLGYYMASQGALVAFVIQLFIFVKQQDNVDRKFGVAEDD' A
#
# COMPACT_ATOMS: atom_id res chain seq x y z
N MET A 1 5.48 6.85 10.52
CA MET A 1 6.62 6.49 9.65
C MET A 1 6.79 4.97 9.51
N THR A 2 7.11 4.23 10.59
CA THR A 2 7.38 2.78 10.53
C THR A 2 6.24 1.94 9.92
N ALA A 3 4.99 2.31 10.20
CA ALA A 3 3.83 1.63 9.63
C ALA A 3 3.82 1.63 8.08
N HIS A 4 4.26 2.73 7.44
CA HIS A 4 4.35 2.82 5.97
C HIS A 4 5.40 1.86 5.41
N LEU A 5 6.52 1.69 6.12
CA LEU A 5 7.57 0.74 5.73
C LEU A 5 7.11 -0.70 5.87
N VAL A 6 6.31 -1.01 6.89
CA VAL A 6 5.71 -2.35 7.06
C VAL A 6 4.75 -2.66 5.91
N VAL A 7 3.84 -1.73 5.60
CA VAL A 7 2.91 -1.92 4.46
C VAL A 7 3.70 -2.08 3.17
N TRP A 8 4.70 -1.24 2.93
CA TRP A 8 5.57 -1.36 1.77
C TRP A 8 6.26 -2.72 1.68
N PHE A 9 6.86 -3.19 2.77
CA PHE A 9 7.53 -4.49 2.79
C PHE A 9 6.56 -5.64 2.50
N LEU A 10 5.35 -5.60 3.07
CA LEU A 10 4.33 -6.64 2.85
C LEU A 10 3.92 -6.74 1.38
N PHE A 11 3.55 -5.61 0.77
CA PHE A 11 3.04 -5.59 -0.60
C PHE A 11 4.14 -5.68 -1.67
N SER A 12 5.37 -5.26 -1.37
CA SER A 12 6.51 -5.43 -2.28
C SER A 12 7.10 -6.83 -2.22
N TYR A 13 7.23 -7.45 -1.04
CA TYR A 13 7.96 -8.72 -0.89
C TYR A 13 7.07 -9.87 -0.46
N VAL A 14 6.40 -9.75 0.69
CA VAL A 14 5.70 -10.89 1.31
C VAL A 14 4.64 -11.46 0.39
N VAL A 15 3.80 -10.62 -0.21
CA VAL A 15 2.77 -11.06 -1.16
C VAL A 15 3.36 -11.80 -2.36
N HIS A 16 4.51 -11.35 -2.88
CA HIS A 16 5.15 -11.98 -4.03
C HIS A 16 5.89 -13.27 -3.67
N TRP A 17 6.42 -13.37 -2.45
CA TRP A 17 7.06 -14.59 -1.95
C TRP A 17 6.07 -15.76 -1.90
N PHE A 18 4.85 -15.48 -1.46
CA PHE A 18 3.75 -16.45 -1.40
C PHE A 18 2.90 -16.49 -2.68
N ALA A 19 3.39 -15.95 -3.81
CA ALA A 19 2.64 -15.95 -5.06
C ALA A 19 2.24 -17.36 -5.54
N PRO A 20 3.08 -18.41 -5.43
CA PRO A 20 2.68 -19.77 -5.81
C PRO A 20 1.46 -20.27 -5.03
N GLU A 21 1.44 -20.04 -3.71
CA GLU A 21 0.33 -20.43 -2.83
C GLU A 21 -0.92 -19.59 -3.12
N LEU A 22 -0.75 -18.28 -3.26
CA LEU A 22 -1.83 -17.34 -3.58
C LEU A 22 -2.48 -17.65 -4.93
N ASN A 23 -1.73 -18.12 -5.92
CA ASN A 23 -2.25 -18.45 -7.23
C ASN A 23 -3.26 -19.62 -7.24
N ASN A 24 -3.37 -20.39 -6.15
CA ASN A 24 -4.45 -21.38 -5.99
C ASN A 24 -5.82 -20.74 -5.74
N ILE A 25 -5.83 -19.48 -5.29
CA ILE A 25 -7.04 -18.70 -5.08
C ILE A 25 -7.27 -17.88 -6.36
N ARG A 26 -8.52 -17.86 -6.83
CA ARG A 26 -8.91 -16.98 -7.94
C ARG A 26 -9.65 -15.75 -7.42
N PHE A 27 -9.21 -14.59 -7.88
CA PHE A 27 -9.86 -13.31 -7.63
C PHE A 27 -10.21 -12.64 -8.95
N ALA A 28 -11.49 -12.28 -9.12
CA ALA A 28 -12.01 -11.67 -10.36
C ALA A 28 -11.67 -12.48 -11.64
N GLY A 29 -11.57 -13.80 -11.53
CA GLY A 29 -11.23 -14.70 -12.65
C GLY A 29 -9.73 -14.98 -12.83
N TRP A 30 -8.85 -14.23 -12.17
CA TRP A 30 -7.40 -14.34 -12.26
C TRP A 30 -6.79 -15.04 -11.03
N PRO A 31 -5.63 -15.71 -11.15
CA PRO A 31 -4.87 -16.15 -9.98
C PRO A 31 -4.54 -14.95 -9.07
N LEU A 32 -4.75 -15.10 -7.76
CA LEU A 32 -4.63 -13.98 -6.83
C LEU A 32 -3.21 -13.41 -6.77
N GLY A 33 -2.18 -14.26 -6.79
CA GLY A 33 -0.78 -13.79 -6.85
C GLY A 33 -0.50 -12.96 -8.09
N TYR A 34 -1.04 -13.36 -9.25
CA TYR A 34 -0.97 -12.57 -10.49
C TYR A 34 -1.73 -11.24 -10.39
N TYR A 35 -2.93 -11.24 -9.82
CA TYR A 35 -3.70 -10.00 -9.61
C TYR A 35 -2.96 -9.02 -8.69
N MET A 36 -2.34 -9.53 -7.62
CA MET A 36 -1.57 -8.71 -6.69
C MET A 36 -0.34 -8.07 -7.34
N ALA A 37 0.37 -8.82 -8.17
CA ALA A 37 1.53 -8.31 -8.91
C ALA A 37 1.16 -7.26 -9.98
N SER A 38 -0.02 -7.38 -10.58
CA SER A 38 -0.46 -6.50 -11.67
C SER A 38 -1.18 -5.24 -11.20
N GLN A 39 -2.05 -5.33 -10.19
CA GLN A 39 -2.89 -4.20 -9.76
C GLN A 39 -3.06 -4.13 -8.23
N GLY A 40 -3.17 -5.26 -7.54
CA GLY A 40 -3.51 -5.28 -6.12
C GLY A 40 -2.49 -4.52 -5.26
N ALA A 41 -1.19 -4.72 -5.47
CA ALA A 41 -0.15 -3.98 -4.76
C ALA A 41 -0.15 -2.48 -5.09
N LEU A 42 -0.41 -2.10 -6.35
CA LEU A 42 -0.50 -0.70 -6.76
C LEU A 42 -1.66 0.02 -6.04
N VAL A 43 -2.83 -0.61 -5.95
CA VAL A 43 -3.97 -0.07 -5.20
C VAL A 43 -3.61 0.14 -3.73
N ALA A 44 -2.91 -0.82 -3.10
CA ALA A 44 -2.44 -0.68 -1.72
C ALA A 44 -1.49 0.51 -1.55
N PHE A 45 -0.57 0.74 -2.50
CA PHE A 45 0.33 1.90 -2.47
C PHE A 45 -0.39 3.23 -2.65
N VAL A 46 -1.38 3.31 -3.53
CA VAL A 46 -2.19 4.53 -3.69
C VAL A 46 -2.93 4.87 -2.39
N ILE A 47 -3.55 3.87 -1.74
CA ILE A 47 -4.19 4.07 -0.43
C ILE A 47 -3.16 4.54 0.61
N GLN A 48 -1.97 3.94 0.63
CA GLN A 48 -0.89 4.35 1.50
C GLN A 48 -0.49 5.82 1.28
N LEU A 49 -0.44 6.29 0.03
CA LEU A 49 -0.13 7.69 -0.27
C LEU A 49 -1.16 8.65 0.31
N PHE A 50 -2.46 8.36 0.19
CA PHE A 50 -3.50 9.19 0.79
C PHE A 50 -3.38 9.25 2.32
N ILE A 51 -3.10 8.12 2.97
CA ILE A 51 -2.88 8.07 4.41
C ILE A 51 -1.62 8.85 4.79
N PHE A 52 -0.55 8.71 4.02
CA PHE A 52 0.71 9.42 4.24
C PHE A 52 0.52 10.94 4.13
N VAL A 53 -0.10 11.43 3.06
CA VAL A 53 -0.37 12.87 2.87
C VAL A 53 -1.21 13.42 4.01
N LYS A 54 -2.26 12.72 4.43
CA LYS A 54 -3.06 13.15 5.58
C LYS A 54 -2.26 13.18 6.88
N GLN A 55 -1.36 12.22 7.10
CA GLN A 55 -0.48 12.25 8.28
C GLN A 55 0.51 13.41 8.21
N GLN A 56 1.04 13.70 7.03
CA GLN A 56 1.97 14.79 6.81
C GLN A 56 1.30 16.15 7.04
N ASP A 57 0.10 16.38 6.49
CA ASP A 57 -0.69 17.59 6.73
C ASP A 57 -0.96 17.83 8.23
N ASN A 58 -1.28 16.77 8.99
CA ASN A 58 -1.45 16.89 10.43
C ASN A 58 -0.17 17.30 11.15
N VAL A 59 0.99 16.81 10.70
CA VAL A 59 2.30 17.22 11.24
C VAL A 59 2.54 18.68 10.92
N ASP A 60 2.30 19.10 9.67
CA ASP A 60 2.54 20.47 9.23
C ASP A 60 1.64 21.46 10.00
N ARG A 61 0.36 21.13 10.20
CA ARG A 61 -0.56 21.92 11.05
C ARG A 61 -0.09 21.99 12.50
N LYS A 62 0.40 20.88 13.06
CA LYS A 62 0.90 20.83 14.45
C LYS A 62 2.11 21.73 14.67
N PHE A 63 2.97 21.85 13.67
CA PHE A 63 4.19 22.67 13.74
C PHE A 63 4.02 24.07 13.14
N GLY A 64 2.80 24.44 12.71
CA GLY A 64 2.50 25.77 12.18
C GLY A 64 3.13 26.05 10.81
N VAL A 65 3.40 25.01 10.03
CA VAL A 65 3.98 25.08 8.66
C VAL A 65 3.02 24.57 7.59
N ALA A 66 1.74 24.37 7.94
CA ALA A 66 0.72 24.02 6.98
C ALA A 66 0.54 25.13 5.93
N GLU A 67 0.30 24.73 4.68
CA GLU A 67 -0.09 25.66 3.62
C GLU A 67 -1.46 26.26 3.95
N ASP A 68 -1.67 27.53 3.63
CA ASP A 68 -2.96 28.19 3.78
C ASP A 68 -3.98 27.54 2.82
N ASP A 69 -5.09 27.03 3.38
CA ASP A 69 -6.19 26.35 2.64
C ASP A 69 -6.87 27.27 1.59
#